data_AF-A0A0S9M3F0-F1
#
_entry.id   AF-A0A0S9M3F0-F1
#
_cell.length_a   1.000
_cell.length_b   1.000
_cell.length_c   1.000
_cell.angle_alpha   90.00
_cell.angle_beta   90.00
_cell.angle_gamma   90.00
#
_symmetry.space_group_name_H-M   'P 1'
#
loop_
_entity.id
_entity.type
_entity.pdbx_description
1 polymer ?
#
loop_
_entity_poly.entity_id
_entity_poly.type
_entity_poly.pdbx_seq_one_letter_code
_entity_poly.pdbx_strand_id
1 'polypeptide(L)'
;MMPPEVRTLLDRFRDALAHVQLPGELDGLAVDLLDHLLELHDGGRLSPPFLKLAMESFEDVPQVEQFVRPLARFAEHHSKALGHREAQRSDALPWITSSYAGLEPKGVLEGMATSDATKLRPN
;
A
#
# COMPACT_ATOMS: atom_id res chain seq x y z
N MET A 1 -6.64 -21.48 0.63
CA MET A 1 -6.31 -21.48 -0.81
C MET A 1 -7.37 -20.67 -1.53
N MET A 2 -6.99 -19.80 -2.47
CA MET A 2 -7.96 -19.00 -3.22
C MET A 2 -8.74 -19.86 -4.23
N PRO A 3 -10.03 -19.60 -4.46
CA PRO A 3 -10.83 -20.35 -5.43
C PRO A 3 -10.30 -20.18 -6.87
N PRO A 4 -10.52 -21.17 -7.75
CA PRO A 4 -10.10 -21.11 -9.16
C PRO A 4 -10.81 -19.99 -9.95
N GLU A 5 -11.97 -19.55 -9.50
CA GLU A 5 -12.71 -18.42 -10.08
C GLU A 5 -11.91 -17.12 -9.98
N VAL A 6 -11.11 -16.94 -8.91
CA VAL A 6 -10.23 -15.77 -8.76
C VAL A 6 -9.19 -15.73 -9.87
N ARG A 7 -8.58 -16.88 -10.18
CA ARG A 7 -7.62 -17.00 -11.28
C ARG A 7 -8.25 -16.66 -12.62
N THR A 8 -9.45 -17.19 -12.87
CA THR A 8 -10.21 -16.91 -14.11
C THR A 8 -10.52 -15.41 -14.25
N LEU A 9 -10.86 -14.73 -13.15
CA LEU A 9 -11.11 -13.29 -13.15
C LEU A 9 -9.82 -12.48 -13.35
N LEU A 10 -8.69 -12.90 -12.77
CA LEU A 10 -7.38 -12.28 -12.99
C LEU A 10 -6.92 -12.41 -14.45
N ASP A 11 -7.06 -13.59 -15.05
CA ASP A 11 -6.76 -13.82 -16.48
C ASP A 11 -7.61 -12.90 -17.37
N ARG A 12 -8.94 -12.81 -17.10
CA ARG A 12 -9.82 -11.90 -17.85
C ARG A 12 -9.48 -10.43 -17.66
N PHE A 13 -9.04 -10.06 -16.45
CA PHE A 13 -8.62 -8.70 -16.19
C PHE A 13 -7.34 -8.36 -16.98
N ARG A 14 -6.36 -9.27 -16.99
CA ARG A 14 -5.14 -9.13 -17.80
C ARG A 14 -5.46 -8.96 -19.29
N ASP A 15 -6.34 -9.80 -19.83
CA ASP A 15 -6.76 -9.71 -21.23
C ASP A 15 -7.46 -8.37 -21.52
N ALA A 16 -8.32 -7.91 -20.61
CA ALA A 16 -9.01 -6.64 -20.76
C ALA A 16 -8.05 -5.44 -20.68
N LEU A 17 -7.03 -5.53 -19.84
CA LEU A 17 -6.01 -4.49 -19.69
C LEU A 17 -5.29 -4.22 -21.03
N ALA A 18 -5.01 -5.27 -21.81
CA ALA A 18 -4.42 -5.15 -23.15
C ALA A 18 -5.29 -4.36 -24.15
N HIS A 19 -6.56 -4.13 -23.84
CA HIS A 19 -7.49 -3.35 -24.65
C HIS A 19 -7.78 -1.96 -24.07
N VAL A 20 -7.22 -1.61 -22.91
CA VAL A 20 -7.40 -0.32 -22.26
C VAL A 20 -6.15 0.54 -22.47
N GLN A 21 -6.33 1.78 -22.93
CA GLN A 21 -5.22 2.74 -22.97
C GLN A 21 -4.99 3.33 -21.60
N LEU A 22 -4.03 2.74 -20.88
CA LEU A 22 -3.49 3.32 -19.65
C LEU A 22 -2.38 4.32 -19.96
N PRO A 23 -2.15 5.32 -19.07
CA PRO A 23 -1.07 6.27 -19.24
C PRO A 23 0.31 5.59 -19.13
N GLY A 24 1.01 5.43 -20.26
CA GLY A 24 2.44 5.11 -20.34
C GLY A 24 2.91 4.03 -19.36
N GLU A 25 3.76 4.43 -18.40
CA GLU A 25 4.41 3.55 -17.41
C GLU A 25 3.43 2.73 -16.56
N LEU A 26 2.17 3.15 -16.43
CA LEU A 26 1.15 2.43 -15.69
C LEU A 26 0.68 1.16 -16.38
N ASP A 27 0.77 1.09 -17.72
CA ASP A 27 0.37 -0.09 -18.49
C ASP A 27 1.27 -1.29 -18.14
N GLY A 28 2.59 -1.10 -18.22
CA GLY A 28 3.56 -2.13 -17.86
C GLY A 28 3.45 -2.56 -16.38
N LEU A 29 3.34 -1.60 -15.47
CA LEU A 29 3.21 -1.88 -14.03
C LEU A 29 1.91 -2.64 -13.70
N ALA A 30 0.82 -2.34 -14.41
CA ALA A 30 -0.45 -3.03 -14.22
C ALA A 30 -0.38 -4.49 -14.72
N VAL A 31 0.26 -4.73 -15.87
CA VAL A 31 0.51 -6.09 -16.37
C VAL A 31 1.39 -6.87 -15.40
N ASP A 32 2.51 -6.29 -14.96
CA ASP A 32 3.45 -6.94 -14.04
C ASP A 32 2.77 -7.30 -12.71
N LEU A 33 1.92 -6.42 -12.18
CA LEU A 33 1.14 -6.69 -10.97
C LEU A 33 0.18 -7.85 -11.17
N LEU A 34 -0.52 -7.92 -12.31
CA LEU A 34 -1.46 -9.01 -12.60
C LEU A 34 -0.74 -10.34 -12.81
N ASP A 35 0.40 -10.34 -13.50
CA ASP A 35 1.24 -11.52 -13.69
C ASP A 35 1.74 -12.04 -12.33
N HIS A 36 2.17 -11.13 -11.45
CA HIS A 36 2.57 -11.51 -10.10
C HIS A 36 1.42 -12.09 -9.25
N LEU A 37 0.19 -11.55 -9.37
CA LEU A 37 -0.97 -12.08 -8.68
C LEU A 37 -1.34 -13.49 -9.18
N LEU A 38 -1.21 -13.74 -10.49
CA LEU A 38 -1.41 -15.06 -11.08
C LEU A 38 -0.37 -16.07 -10.58
N GLU A 39 0.91 -15.70 -10.54
CA GLU A 39 1.97 -16.54 -9.97
C GLU A 39 1.71 -16.88 -8.49
N LEU A 40 1.28 -15.89 -7.70
CA LEU A 40 0.93 -16.11 -6.30
C LEU A 40 -0.30 -17.03 -6.16
N HIS A 41 -1.29 -16.94 -7.05
CA HIS A 41 -2.44 -17.82 -7.06
C HIS A 41 -2.02 -19.25 -7.39
N ASP A 42 -1.26 -19.43 -8.47
CA ASP A 42 -0.78 -20.73 -8.95
C ASP A 42 0.14 -21.40 -7.91
N GLY A 43 0.93 -20.61 -7.18
CA GLY A 43 1.73 -21.08 -6.05
C GLY A 43 0.96 -21.30 -4.75
N GLY A 44 -0.35 -21.03 -4.71
CA GLY A 44 -1.19 -21.14 -3.50
C GLY A 44 -0.86 -20.13 -2.40
N ARG A 45 -0.09 -19.08 -2.73
CA ARG A 45 0.43 -18.05 -1.81
C ARG A 45 -0.39 -16.76 -1.82
N LEU A 46 -1.30 -16.59 -2.77
CA LEU A 46 -2.17 -15.42 -2.83
C LEU A 46 -3.11 -15.38 -1.61
N SER A 47 -2.99 -14.31 -0.82
CA SER A 47 -3.84 -14.07 0.33
C SER A 47 -4.96 -13.07 0.00
N PRO A 48 -6.15 -13.19 0.61
CA PRO A 48 -7.24 -12.26 0.37
C PRO A 48 -6.91 -10.80 0.73
N PRO A 49 -6.19 -10.47 1.83
CA PRO A 49 -5.79 -9.09 2.09
C PRO A 49 -4.88 -8.50 1.00
N PHE A 50 -3.95 -9.31 0.46
CA PHE A 50 -3.07 -8.86 -0.61
C PHE A 50 -3.83 -8.62 -1.92
N LEU A 51 -4.78 -9.52 -2.24
CA LEU A 51 -5.67 -9.32 -3.39
C LEU A 51 -6.48 -8.03 -3.24
N LYS A 52 -7.02 -7.74 -2.06
CA LYS A 52 -7.76 -6.48 -1.79
C LYS A 52 -6.87 -5.26 -2.07
N LEU A 53 -5.67 -5.23 -1.48
CA LEU A 53 -4.73 -4.13 -1.66
C LEU A 53 -4.33 -3.91 -3.12
N ALA A 54 -4.12 -4.99 -3.86
CA ALA A 54 -3.81 -4.90 -5.28
C ALA A 54 -4.98 -4.33 -6.08
N MET A 55 -6.23 -4.69 -5.75
CA MET A 55 -7.42 -4.14 -6.40
C MET A 55 -7.65 -2.65 -6.08
N GLU A 56 -7.32 -2.19 -4.88
CA GLU A 56 -7.38 -0.76 -4.50
C GLU A 56 -6.48 0.10 -5.40
N SER A 57 -5.39 -0.46 -5.94
CA SER A 57 -4.49 0.26 -6.86
C SER A 57 -5.15 0.62 -8.20
N PHE A 58 -6.29 -0.02 -8.52
CA PHE A 58 -7.04 0.21 -9.75
C PHE A 58 -8.39 0.92 -9.51
N GLU A 59 -8.68 1.36 -8.28
CA GLU A 59 -9.96 1.99 -7.93
C GLU A 59 -10.22 3.27 -8.73
N ASP A 60 -9.17 4.02 -9.05
CA ASP A 60 -9.23 5.27 -9.81
C ASP A 60 -9.23 5.07 -11.34
N VAL A 61 -9.37 3.82 -11.83
CA VAL A 61 -9.33 3.49 -13.27
C VAL A 61 -10.70 2.98 -13.73
N PRO A 62 -11.58 3.87 -14.23
CA PRO A 62 -12.96 3.51 -14.58
C PRO A 62 -13.05 2.42 -15.65
N GLN A 63 -12.08 2.35 -16.55
CA GLN A 63 -12.07 1.43 -17.69
C GLN A 63 -11.98 -0.04 -17.25
N VAL A 64 -11.43 -0.31 -16.06
CA VAL A 64 -11.21 -1.67 -15.56
C VAL A 64 -12.09 -2.02 -14.36
N GLU A 65 -12.91 -1.08 -13.92
CA GLU A 65 -13.74 -1.17 -12.72
C GLU A 65 -14.64 -2.43 -12.69
N GLN A 66 -15.16 -2.83 -13.85
CA GLN A 66 -15.99 -4.03 -13.98
C GLN A 66 -15.27 -5.34 -13.61
N PHE A 67 -13.94 -5.37 -13.71
CA PHE A 67 -13.10 -6.52 -13.33
C PHE A 67 -12.58 -6.39 -11.89
N VAL A 68 -12.27 -5.16 -11.46
CA VAL A 68 -11.76 -4.85 -10.13
C VAL A 68 -12.83 -5.06 -9.05
N ARG A 69 -14.06 -4.58 -9.26
CA ARG A 69 -15.14 -4.64 -8.25
C ARG A 69 -15.47 -6.08 -7.79
N PRO A 70 -15.64 -7.07 -8.68
CA PRO A 70 -15.86 -8.46 -8.25
C PRO A 70 -14.70 -9.03 -7.42
N LEU A 71 -13.46 -8.77 -7.84
CA LEU A 71 -12.26 -9.23 -7.14
C LEU A 71 -12.10 -8.58 -5.75
N ALA A 72 -12.33 -7.27 -5.66
CA ALA A 72 -12.30 -6.53 -4.40
C ALA A 72 -13.36 -7.02 -3.41
N ARG A 73 -14.61 -7.21 -3.86
CA ARG A 73 -15.71 -7.76 -3.04
C ARG A 73 -15.41 -9.17 -2.56
N PHE A 74 -14.86 -10.00 -3.43
CA PHE A 74 -14.46 -11.35 -3.06
C PHE A 74 -13.38 -11.32 -1.98
N ALA A 75 -12.34 -10.52 -2.18
CA ALA A 75 -11.24 -10.35 -1.23
C ALA A 75 -11.73 -9.84 0.13
N GLU A 76 -12.62 -8.85 0.13
CA GLU A 76 -13.21 -8.28 1.35
C GLU A 76 -14.04 -9.31 2.12
N HIS A 77 -14.94 -10.03 1.44
CA HIS A 77 -15.76 -11.06 2.06
C HIS A 77 -14.90 -12.18 2.68
N HIS A 78 -13.88 -12.63 1.95
CA HIS A 78 -12.99 -13.70 2.41
C HIS A 78 -12.06 -13.23 3.54
N SER A 79 -11.59 -11.98 3.51
CA SER A 79 -10.80 -11.38 4.59
C SER A 79 -11.60 -11.28 5.89
N LYS A 80 -12.87 -10.84 5.81
CA LYS A 80 -13.78 -10.80 6.95
C LYS A 80 -14.05 -12.20 7.53
N ALA A 81 -14.26 -13.19 6.67
CA ALA A 81 -14.46 -14.58 7.09
C ALA A 81 -13.25 -15.19 7.81
N LEU A 82 -12.03 -14.77 7.46
CA LEU A 82 -10.79 -15.22 8.09
C LEU A 82 -10.42 -14.41 9.36
N GLY A 83 -11.27 -13.49 9.80
CA GLY A 83 -11.03 -12.67 11.00
C GLY A 83 -9.91 -11.63 10.82
N HIS A 84 -9.45 -11.39 9.60
CA HIS A 84 -8.49 -10.32 9.33
C HIS A 84 -9.19 -8.98 9.45
N ARG A 85 -8.82 -8.20 10.48
CA ARG A 85 -9.22 -6.79 10.59
C ARG A 85 -8.76 -6.06 9.33
N GLU A 86 -9.64 -5.22 8.83
CA GLU A 86 -9.34 -4.28 7.75
C GLU A 86 -8.03 -3.55 8.07
N ALA A 87 -7.06 -3.61 7.16
CA ALA A 87 -5.83 -2.87 7.31
C ALA A 87 -6.22 -1.38 7.31
N GLN A 88 -6.29 -0.77 8.50
CA GLN A 88 -6.42 0.67 8.59
C GLN A 88 -5.19 1.25 7.92
N ARG A 89 -5.40 1.93 6.79
CA ARG A 89 -4.35 2.70 6.12
C ARG A 89 -3.82 3.67 7.17
N SER A 90 -2.59 3.42 7.61
CA SER A 90 -1.95 4.32 8.55
C SER A 90 -1.54 5.56 7.78
N ASP A 91 -2.00 6.72 8.22
CA ASP A 91 -1.48 8.02 7.73
C ASP A 91 -0.04 8.28 8.23
N ALA A 92 0.56 7.33 8.97
CA ALA A 92 1.96 7.40 9.36
C ALA A 92 2.87 7.15 8.15
N LEU A 93 3.89 8.00 8.00
CA LEU A 93 4.93 7.84 6.98
C LEU A 93 5.58 6.45 7.10
N PRO A 94 5.74 5.70 5.99
CA PRO A 94 6.05 4.26 5.99
C PRO A 94 7.42 3.89 6.58
N TRP A 95 8.27 4.88 6.87
CA TRP A 95 9.63 4.70 7.37
C TRP A 95 9.82 5.12 8.84
N ILE A 96 8.78 5.60 9.54
CA ILE A 96 8.89 5.95 10.96
C ILE A 96 8.38 4.81 11.84
N THR A 97 9.20 3.76 11.95
CA THR A 97 9.22 2.93 13.17
C THR A 97 10.40 3.37 14.03
N SER A 98 10.46 4.66 14.37
CA SER A 98 11.48 5.12 15.30
C SER A 98 11.07 4.70 16.70
N SER A 99 11.79 3.75 17.28
CA SER A 99 11.70 3.35 18.70
C SER A 99 11.97 4.50 19.69
N TYR A 100 12.26 5.70 19.18
CA TYR A 100 12.55 6.92 19.92
C TYR A 100 11.41 7.95 19.90
N ALA A 101 10.23 7.64 19.36
CA ALA A 101 9.07 8.55 19.41
C ALA A 101 8.62 8.92 20.85
N GLY A 102 9.10 8.19 21.86
CA GLY A 102 8.88 8.49 23.29
C GLY A 102 10.02 9.25 23.99
N LEU A 103 11.12 9.56 23.30
CA LEU A 103 12.19 10.42 23.83
C LEU A 103 11.94 11.87 23.41
N GLU A 104 10.83 12.44 23.87
CA GLU A 104 10.77 13.90 24.04
C GLU A 104 11.91 14.27 25.01
N PRO A 105 12.87 15.13 24.62
CA PRO A 105 13.91 15.57 25.53
C PRO A 105 13.27 16.41 26.63
N LYS A 106 12.87 15.77 27.74
CA LYS A 106 12.57 16.47 28.99
C LYS A 106 13.85 17.19 29.44
N GLY A 107 13.89 18.50 29.20
CA GLY A 107 14.66 19.45 30.02
C GLY A 107 16.17 19.54 29.76
N VAL A 108 16.69 19.24 28.57
CA VAL A 108 18.14 19.41 28.30
C VAL A 108 18.49 20.76 27.64
N LEU A 109 17.52 21.48 27.08
CA LEU A 109 17.78 22.77 26.42
C LEU A 109 17.65 24.02 27.31
N GLU A 110 17.30 23.88 28.60
CA GLU A 110 17.25 25.01 29.54
C GLU A 110 18.62 25.33 30.20
N GLY A 111 19.61 24.44 30.07
CA GLY A 111 20.93 24.59 30.73
C GLY A 111 22.05 25.18 29.86
N MET A 112 21.84 25.37 28.55
CA MET A 112 22.90 25.80 27.61
C MET A 112 22.72 27.24 27.08
N ALA A 113 21.93 28.05 27.78
CA ALA A 113 21.66 29.44 27.39
C ALA A 113 22.30 30.48 28.32
N THR A 114 23.50 30.28 28.85
CA THR A 114 24.41 31.39 29.21
C THR A 114 25.84 30.88 29.34
N SER A 115 26.59 30.82 28.25
CA SER A 115 28.05 30.93 28.32
C SER A 115 28.60 31.48 27.00
N ASP A 116 28.88 32.78 27.08
CA ASP A 116 29.96 33.48 26.40
C ASP A 116 29.78 33.86 24.91
N ALA A 117 29.33 35.11 24.72
CA ALA A 117 29.69 35.90 23.55
C ALA A 117 30.20 37.28 24.02
N THR A 118 31.48 37.30 24.39
CA THR A 118 32.47 38.26 23.88
C THR A 118 32.27 39.75 24.17
N LYS A 119 33.17 40.26 25.04
CA LYS A 119 33.70 41.63 25.09
C LYS A 119 33.59 42.39 23.77
N LEU A 120 33.05 43.62 23.79
CA LEU A 120 33.55 44.77 23.00
C LEU A 120 32.80 46.08 23.36
N ARG A 121 33.42 46.90 24.22
CA ARG A 121 33.41 48.40 24.28
C ARG A 121 34.26 48.81 25.49
N PRO A 122 34.90 50.00 25.53
CA PRO A 122 34.34 51.29 25.09
C PRO A 122 35.29 52.22 24.29
N ASN A 123 34.68 53.22 23.67
CA ASN A 123 35.23 54.58 23.55
C ASN A 123 34.38 55.45 24.48
#